data_AF-A0A2N6D5G6-F1
#
_entry.id   AF-A0A2N6D5G6-F1
#
_cell.length_a   1.000
_cell.length_b   1.000
_cell.length_c   1.000
_cell.angle_alpha   90.00
_cell.angle_beta   90.00
_cell.angle_gamma   90.00
#
_symmetry.space_group_name_H-M   'P 1'
#
loop_
_entity.id
_entity.type
_entity.pdbx_description
1 polymer ?
#
loop_
_entity_poly.entity_id
_entity_poly.type
_entity_poly.pdbx_seq_one_letter_code
_entity_poly.pdbx_strand_id
1 'polypeptide(L)'
;MKIATTNDLLNKTTDISKANIIFYHIPKTGGNSFNSFLKTNYSKFYKLHDIFKWKEIYKDYQENKKIAPVTVSGHKCWGIHEYLPNLSVYTTLLREPVARYISDFKYKKTRGVINPRTTLRESLDDLCSGNTYLSLLGTGSYEKAIDNLTNKIAIFGFTERYNEFLELFRYHLKFDSLEITNANMNKKASQIEIDDDDVKYLQDLLATDIKFYNYALGLYNERYQAILEETKGCSRVTVISTEKSYTHDSSQILAKGYHSTNSLIYAREAEESQNLEKAEKHYIEHAQYVSNGHLLKFYKRNNLSEKYIKYMYDCLKSIGNYHTETEDSGLNKFILAISINLCNMHISNKDWVALEALTKIEQPWQQRMLDNVRKGIMNSLIEFNNISDDNFIQIIRLLFQNILVDTDNVIIFGSGQAAHIAYLICCAMDISIVAFLDDNSKECSYKGYPIINRSEIDRYIDANTRIVFGPYQNINTPSFFNTYEIIHLGK
;
A
#
# COMPACT_ATOMS: atom_id res chain seq x y z
N MET A 1 -18.80 -3.60 13.34
CA MET A 1 -18.07 -2.80 12.33
C MET A 1 -17.66 -1.47 12.94
N LYS A 2 -16.41 -1.03 12.75
CA LYS A 2 -15.95 0.34 13.11
C LYS A 2 -16.12 1.34 11.97
N ILE A 3 -16.65 0.91 10.81
CA ILE A 3 -16.91 1.79 9.66
C ILE A 3 -18.39 1.74 9.32
N ALA A 4 -18.98 2.89 9.05
CA ALA A 4 -20.33 2.99 8.49
C ALA A 4 -20.30 2.70 6.98
N THR A 5 -21.19 1.85 6.52
CA THR A 5 -21.42 1.61 5.09
C THR A 5 -22.45 2.59 4.53
N THR A 6 -22.54 2.71 3.21
CA THR A 6 -23.60 3.51 2.58
C THR A 6 -25.00 2.98 2.90
N ASN A 7 -25.17 1.66 3.00
CA ASN A 7 -26.45 1.08 3.41
C ASN A 7 -26.81 1.48 4.83
N ASP A 8 -25.84 1.62 5.74
CA ASP A 8 -26.09 2.11 7.10
C ASP A 8 -26.60 3.55 7.10
N LEU A 9 -26.10 4.36 6.16
CA LEU A 9 -26.52 5.76 5.99
C LEU A 9 -27.91 5.89 5.36
N LEU A 10 -28.18 5.13 4.29
CA LEU A 10 -29.46 5.16 3.57
C LEU A 10 -30.60 4.58 4.42
N ASN A 11 -30.36 3.49 5.13
CA ASN A 11 -31.38 2.86 5.99
C ASN A 11 -31.54 3.55 7.34
N LYS A 12 -30.76 4.62 7.62
CA LYS A 12 -30.70 5.34 8.90
C LYS A 12 -30.52 4.40 10.11
N THR A 13 -29.90 3.25 9.90
CA THR A 13 -29.67 2.26 10.96
C THR A 13 -28.59 2.71 11.93
N THR A 14 -27.81 3.74 11.56
CA THR A 14 -26.67 4.22 12.33
C THR A 14 -26.65 5.75 12.43
N ASP A 15 -26.68 6.30 13.66
CA ASP A 15 -26.48 7.74 13.87
C ASP A 15 -25.00 8.11 13.76
N ILE A 16 -24.63 8.72 12.64
CA ILE A 16 -23.24 9.13 12.36
C ILE A 16 -22.90 10.55 12.82
N SER A 17 -23.79 11.23 13.54
CA SER A 17 -23.54 12.59 14.06
C SER A 17 -22.32 12.67 15.01
N LYS A 18 -21.96 11.54 15.63
CA LYS A 18 -20.79 11.40 16.52
C LYS A 18 -19.69 10.50 15.93
N ALA A 19 -19.77 10.16 14.64
CA ALA A 19 -18.78 9.34 13.97
C ALA A 19 -17.53 10.15 13.62
N ASN A 20 -16.37 9.49 13.61
CA ASN A 20 -15.14 10.07 13.08
C ASN A 20 -15.28 10.24 11.56
N ILE A 21 -14.79 11.35 11.02
CA ILE A 21 -14.76 11.56 9.58
C ILE A 21 -13.36 11.25 9.07
N ILE A 22 -13.25 10.31 8.15
CA ILE A 22 -11.98 9.99 7.50
C ILE A 22 -12.07 10.38 6.04
N PHE A 23 -11.57 11.57 5.71
CA PHE A 23 -11.45 12.01 4.34
C PHE A 23 -10.19 11.43 3.70
N TYR A 24 -10.37 10.39 2.89
CA TYR A 24 -9.30 9.85 2.06
C TYR A 24 -9.06 10.79 0.88
N HIS A 25 -8.22 11.79 1.11
CA HIS A 25 -7.95 12.85 0.16
C HIS A 25 -7.15 12.26 -1.00
N ILE A 26 -7.71 12.27 -2.20
CA ILE A 26 -6.99 11.92 -3.42
C ILE A 26 -6.42 13.22 -4.02
N PRO A 27 -5.15 13.27 -4.46
CA PRO A 27 -4.60 14.47 -5.04
C PRO A 27 -5.40 14.94 -6.25
N LYS A 28 -5.59 16.27 -6.35
CA LYS A 28 -6.16 16.95 -7.53
C LYS A 28 -7.65 16.72 -7.80
N THR A 29 -8.41 16.31 -6.78
CA THR A 29 -9.86 16.10 -6.84
C THR A 29 -10.68 17.15 -6.08
N GLY A 30 -10.14 18.37 -5.91
CA GLY A 30 -10.83 19.43 -5.14
C GLY A 30 -10.76 19.27 -3.61
N GLY A 31 -10.00 18.30 -3.10
CA GLY A 31 -9.93 18.02 -1.66
C GLY A 31 -9.33 19.12 -0.78
N ASN A 32 -8.61 20.11 -1.32
CA ASN A 32 -8.17 21.26 -0.52
C ASN A 32 -9.34 22.12 -0.02
N SER A 33 -10.35 22.36 -0.85
CA SER A 33 -11.56 23.08 -0.44
C SER A 33 -12.31 22.31 0.63
N PHE A 34 -12.43 20.99 0.46
CA PHE A 34 -13.09 20.15 1.45
C PHE A 34 -12.30 20.09 2.76
N ASN A 35 -10.97 20.08 2.69
CA ASN A 35 -10.12 20.17 3.88
C ASN A 35 -10.33 21.48 4.65
N SER A 36 -10.42 22.61 3.96
CA SER A 36 -10.72 23.89 4.61
C SER A 36 -12.06 23.83 5.32
N PHE A 37 -13.08 23.29 4.66
CA PHE A 37 -14.39 23.05 5.26
C PHE A 37 -14.31 22.17 6.52
N LEU A 38 -13.69 21.00 6.42
CA LEU A 38 -13.56 20.06 7.53
C LEU A 38 -12.78 20.69 8.70
N LYS A 39 -11.72 21.44 8.42
CA LYS A 39 -10.92 22.13 9.44
C LYS A 39 -11.72 23.22 10.16
N THR A 40 -12.60 23.92 9.47
CA THR A 40 -13.43 24.98 10.06
C THR A 40 -14.58 24.41 10.90
N ASN A 41 -15.15 23.27 10.49
CA ASN A 41 -16.37 22.72 11.09
C ASN A 41 -16.14 21.64 12.14
N TYR A 42 -14.93 21.08 12.23
CA TYR A 42 -14.60 20.05 13.22
C TYR A 42 -13.49 20.52 14.15
N SER A 43 -13.76 20.48 15.47
CA SER A 43 -12.85 20.96 16.51
C SER A 43 -11.53 20.19 16.59
N LYS A 44 -11.51 18.91 16.18
CA LYS A 44 -10.32 18.08 16.10
C LYS A 44 -10.07 17.58 14.69
N PHE A 45 -9.22 18.29 13.97
CA PHE A 45 -8.82 17.98 12.60
C PHE A 45 -7.35 17.59 12.52
N TYR A 46 -7.09 16.36 12.06
CA TYR A 46 -5.75 15.82 11.84
C TYR A 46 -5.46 15.70 10.35
N LYS A 47 -4.36 16.34 9.92
CA LYS A 47 -3.88 16.22 8.54
C LYS A 47 -2.79 15.17 8.45
N LEU A 48 -3.13 14.01 7.89
CA LEU A 48 -2.26 12.86 7.72
C LEU A 48 -1.56 12.91 6.37
N HIS A 49 -0.40 13.56 6.40
CA HIS A 49 0.55 13.47 5.32
C HIS A 49 1.41 12.21 5.43
N ASP A 50 1.55 11.65 6.62
CA ASP A 50 2.46 10.55 6.94
C ASP A 50 1.77 9.54 7.87
N ILE A 51 2.08 8.24 7.70
CA ILE A 51 1.61 7.17 8.56
C ILE A 51 2.20 7.27 9.98
N PHE A 52 3.38 7.86 10.17
CA PHE A 52 3.97 8.06 11.50
C PHE A 52 3.11 8.94 12.42
N LYS A 53 2.26 9.81 11.85
CA LYS A 53 1.30 10.62 12.61
C LYS A 53 0.13 9.83 13.18
N TRP A 54 -0.05 8.57 12.77
CA TRP A 54 -1.06 7.71 13.37
C TRP A 54 -0.75 7.44 14.85
N LYS A 55 0.54 7.39 15.20
CA LYS A 55 1.00 7.27 16.59
C LYS A 55 0.56 8.44 17.46
N GLU A 56 0.64 9.66 16.92
CA GLU A 56 0.20 10.88 17.63
C GLU A 56 -1.31 10.81 17.89
N ILE A 57 -2.10 10.47 16.87
CA ILE A 57 -3.56 10.35 16.99
C ILE A 57 -3.94 9.24 17.99
N TYR A 58 -3.26 8.09 17.93
CA TYR A 58 -3.51 6.99 18.85
C TYR A 58 -3.13 7.33 20.29
N LYS A 59 -2.00 8.01 20.50
CA LYS A 59 -1.56 8.47 21.82
C LYS A 59 -2.53 9.51 22.39
N ASP A 60 -2.88 10.52 21.59
CA ASP A 60 -3.88 11.53 21.95
C ASP A 60 -5.17 10.88 22.39
N TYR A 61 -5.60 9.84 21.67
CA TYR A 61 -6.78 9.05 21.99
C TYR A 61 -6.66 8.29 23.33
N GLN A 62 -5.58 7.54 23.54
CA GLN A 62 -5.35 6.76 24.77
C GLN A 62 -5.33 7.64 26.02
N GLU A 63 -4.69 8.81 25.91
CA GLU A 63 -4.55 9.77 27.02
C GLU A 63 -5.86 10.53 27.29
N ASN A 64 -6.68 10.76 26.26
CA ASN A 64 -7.89 11.55 26.36
C ASN A 64 -9.14 10.75 26.01
N LYS A 65 -9.49 9.71 26.80
CA LYS A 65 -10.65 8.78 26.63
C LYS A 65 -12.05 9.39 26.36
N LYS A 66 -12.17 10.71 26.19
CA LYS A 66 -13.39 11.48 25.85
C LYS A 66 -13.22 12.31 24.56
N ILE A 67 -12.68 11.74 23.49
CA ILE A 67 -12.56 12.50 22.24
C ILE A 67 -13.90 12.50 21.48
N ALA A 68 -14.55 13.67 21.42
CA ALA A 68 -15.56 14.06 20.42
C ALA A 68 -15.09 13.62 19.01
N PRO A 69 -15.99 13.34 18.05
CA PRO A 69 -15.61 12.79 16.74
C PRO A 69 -14.36 13.48 16.15
N VAL A 70 -13.33 12.69 15.82
CA VAL A 70 -12.15 13.22 15.15
C VAL A 70 -12.36 13.26 13.65
N THR A 71 -11.82 14.30 13.03
CA THR A 71 -11.74 14.37 11.57
C THR A 71 -10.30 14.15 11.16
N VAL A 72 -10.09 13.15 10.32
CA VAL A 72 -8.79 12.79 9.79
C VAL A 72 -8.83 12.97 8.28
N SER A 73 -7.83 13.64 7.72
CA SER A 73 -7.73 13.85 6.29
C SER A 73 -6.32 13.65 5.76
N GLY A 74 -6.19 12.94 4.65
CA GLY A 74 -4.95 12.91 3.88
C GLY A 74 -4.80 11.70 2.98
N HIS A 75 -3.64 11.61 2.34
CA HIS A 75 -3.30 10.56 1.37
C HIS A 75 -2.94 9.23 2.02
N LYS A 76 -2.82 9.21 3.35
CA LYS A 76 -2.36 8.08 4.17
C LYS A 76 -3.28 7.80 5.37
N CYS A 77 -4.59 7.99 5.23
CA CYS A 77 -5.56 7.74 6.30
C CYS A 77 -6.39 6.44 6.10
N TRP A 78 -6.16 5.69 5.02
CA TRP A 78 -6.83 4.40 4.81
C TRP A 78 -6.41 3.39 5.89
N GLY A 79 -7.37 2.88 6.67
CA GLY A 79 -7.14 1.98 7.81
C GLY A 79 -7.10 2.64 9.20
N ILE A 80 -7.08 3.97 9.32
CA ILE A 80 -6.92 4.60 10.63
C ILE A 80 -8.10 4.37 11.58
N HIS A 81 -9.29 4.08 11.04
CA HIS A 81 -10.48 3.76 11.82
C HIS A 81 -10.26 2.66 12.88
N GLU A 82 -9.32 1.75 12.65
CA GLU A 82 -8.98 0.69 13.62
C GLU A 82 -8.46 1.26 14.95
N TYR A 83 -7.80 2.41 14.88
CA TYR A 83 -7.19 3.11 16.01
C TYR A 83 -8.13 4.14 16.64
N LEU A 84 -9.33 4.30 16.09
CA LEU A 84 -10.30 5.27 16.57
C LEU A 84 -11.37 4.56 17.44
N PRO A 85 -11.86 5.23 18.51
CA PRO A 85 -12.84 4.65 19.44
C PRO A 85 -14.22 4.45 18.81
N ASN A 86 -14.61 5.43 18.02
CA ASN A 86 -15.97 5.56 17.52
C ASN A 86 -16.08 4.97 16.12
N LEU A 87 -17.32 4.72 15.72
CA LEU A 87 -17.67 4.51 14.33
C LEU A 87 -17.01 5.58 13.45
N SER A 88 -16.50 5.15 12.30
CA SER A 88 -15.83 6.00 11.34
C SER A 88 -16.60 6.03 10.02
N VAL A 89 -16.64 7.19 9.39
CA VAL A 89 -17.24 7.40 8.07
C VAL A 89 -16.11 7.74 7.12
N TYR A 90 -15.82 6.84 6.19
CA TYR A 90 -14.91 7.15 5.10
C TYR A 90 -15.61 8.02 4.07
N THR A 91 -14.91 9.06 3.64
CA THR A 91 -15.33 9.91 2.54
C THR A 91 -14.18 10.22 1.58
N THR A 92 -14.48 10.42 0.30
CA THR A 92 -13.48 10.80 -0.70
C THR A 92 -14.07 11.65 -1.84
N LEU A 93 -13.19 12.22 -2.65
CA LEU A 93 -13.54 12.95 -3.86
C LEU A 93 -12.75 12.36 -5.03
N LEU A 94 -13.47 12.06 -6.10
CA LEU A 94 -12.96 11.61 -7.39
C LEU A 94 -12.99 12.77 -8.39
N ARG A 95 -12.33 12.55 -9.52
CA ARG A 95 -12.28 13.46 -10.67
C ARG A 95 -12.07 12.63 -11.93
N GLU A 96 -12.55 13.11 -13.07
CA GLU A 96 -12.28 12.45 -14.34
C GLU A 96 -10.76 12.18 -14.46
N PRO A 97 -10.34 10.92 -14.71
CA PRO A 97 -8.94 10.51 -14.61
C PRO A 97 -7.96 11.35 -15.43
N VAL A 98 -8.31 11.69 -16.67
CA VAL A 98 -7.46 12.48 -17.58
C VAL A 98 -7.32 13.91 -17.05
N ALA A 99 -8.43 14.55 -16.70
CA ALA A 99 -8.46 15.90 -16.13
C ALA A 99 -7.71 15.98 -14.79
N ARG A 100 -7.79 14.92 -13.96
CA ARG A 100 -7.01 14.80 -12.73
C ARG A 100 -5.52 14.74 -13.03
N TYR A 101 -5.12 13.90 -13.99
CA TYR A 101 -3.71 13.74 -14.38
C TYR A 101 -3.13 15.05 -14.93
N ILE A 102 -3.83 15.69 -15.86
CA ILE A 102 -3.45 16.99 -16.42
C ILE A 102 -3.33 18.03 -15.30
N SER A 103 -4.27 18.05 -14.36
CA SER A 103 -4.21 18.97 -13.22
C SER A 103 -2.99 18.72 -12.32
N ASP A 104 -2.58 17.47 -12.16
CA ASP A 104 -1.38 17.08 -11.41
C ASP A 104 -0.12 17.51 -12.15
N PHE A 105 0.00 17.20 -13.44
CA PHE A 105 1.12 17.63 -14.29
C PHE A 105 1.32 19.15 -14.26
N LYS A 106 0.24 19.90 -14.51
CA LYS A 106 0.28 21.37 -14.48
C LYS A 106 0.65 21.91 -13.10
N TYR A 107 0.15 21.28 -12.04
CA TYR A 107 0.52 21.65 -10.68
C TYR A 107 2.01 21.40 -10.41
N LYS A 108 2.52 20.23 -10.81
CA LYS A 108 3.93 19.88 -10.66
C LYS A 108 4.83 20.86 -11.41
N LYS A 109 4.52 21.13 -12.68
CA LYS A 109 5.26 22.07 -13.52
C LYS A 109 5.27 23.49 -12.95
N THR A 110 4.12 23.99 -12.52
CA THR A 110 4.01 25.36 -11.95
C THR A 110 4.65 25.52 -10.57
N ARG A 111 4.79 24.43 -9.81
CA ARG A 111 5.46 24.43 -8.51
C ARG A 111 6.96 24.18 -8.61
N GLY A 112 7.50 24.00 -9.82
CA GLY A 112 8.90 23.62 -10.03
C GLY A 112 9.19 22.20 -9.54
N VAL A 113 8.15 21.38 -9.38
CA VAL A 113 8.29 19.96 -9.04
C VAL A 113 8.95 19.25 -10.21
N ILE A 114 8.51 19.48 -11.45
CA ILE A 114 9.14 18.88 -12.64
C ILE A 114 9.80 19.96 -13.48
N ASN A 115 10.84 19.60 -14.22
CA ASN A 115 11.57 20.54 -15.08
C ASN A 115 10.55 21.25 -16.01
N PRO A 116 10.58 22.60 -16.13
CA PRO A 116 9.67 23.34 -17.01
C PRO A 116 9.68 22.90 -18.48
N ARG A 117 10.74 22.24 -18.94
CA ARG A 117 10.84 21.69 -20.29
C ARG A 117 10.19 20.31 -20.43
N THR A 118 9.95 19.60 -19.33
CA THR A 118 9.29 18.30 -19.34
C THR A 118 7.93 18.41 -20.02
N THR A 119 7.74 17.57 -21.04
CA THR A 119 6.47 17.36 -21.73
C THR A 119 5.52 16.53 -20.87
N LEU A 120 4.23 16.50 -21.24
CA LEU A 120 3.28 15.62 -20.56
C LEU A 120 3.72 14.15 -20.73
N ARG A 121 4.18 13.80 -21.93
CA ARG A 121 4.61 12.44 -22.28
C ARG A 121 5.82 11.96 -21.48
N GLU A 122 6.85 12.79 -21.35
CA GLU A 122 8.03 12.47 -20.52
C GLU A 122 7.69 12.36 -19.03
N SER A 123 6.68 13.11 -18.55
CA SER A 123 6.24 12.99 -17.16
C SER A 123 5.59 11.65 -16.83
N LEU A 124 5.22 10.86 -17.85
CA LEU A 124 4.54 9.57 -17.72
C LEU A 124 5.51 8.41 -17.51
N ASP A 125 6.76 8.50 -17.98
CA ASP A 125 7.76 7.42 -17.86
C ASP A 125 8.18 7.15 -16.41
N ASP A 126 7.98 8.11 -15.51
CA ASP A 126 8.20 7.98 -14.05
C ASP A 126 7.02 7.35 -13.29
N LEU A 127 5.83 7.24 -13.90
CA LEU A 127 4.66 6.63 -13.28
C LEU A 127 4.63 5.13 -13.59
N CYS A 128 5.25 4.32 -12.73
CA CYS A 128 5.18 2.86 -12.78
C CYS A 128 3.76 2.26 -12.65
N SER A 129 2.68 3.03 -12.74
CA SER A 129 1.31 2.54 -12.97
C SER A 129 0.39 3.73 -13.23
N GLY A 130 -0.12 3.88 -14.46
CA GLY A 130 -1.15 4.88 -14.83
C GLY A 130 -2.51 4.72 -14.13
N ASN A 131 -2.54 4.17 -12.92
CA ASN A 131 -3.73 3.66 -12.27
C ASN A 131 -3.76 4.17 -10.82
N THR A 132 -4.02 5.47 -10.66
CA THR A 132 -3.96 6.15 -9.36
C THR A 132 -5.09 5.70 -8.44
N TYR A 133 -6.31 5.55 -8.98
CA TYR A 133 -7.44 5.11 -8.15
C TYR A 133 -7.26 3.67 -7.70
N LEU A 134 -6.82 2.79 -8.58
CA LEU A 134 -6.50 1.40 -8.23
C LEU A 134 -5.40 1.31 -7.18
N SER A 135 -4.34 2.10 -7.31
CA SER A 135 -3.23 2.08 -6.35
C SER A 135 -3.67 2.56 -4.97
N LEU A 136 -4.44 3.64 -4.91
CA LEU A 136 -4.87 4.26 -3.65
C LEU A 136 -6.03 3.49 -3.00
N LEU A 137 -7.05 3.12 -3.77
CA LEU A 137 -8.28 2.51 -3.27
C LEU A 137 -8.24 0.99 -3.33
N GLY A 138 -7.46 0.38 -4.21
CA GLY A 138 -7.49 -1.06 -4.45
C GLY A 138 -6.17 -1.77 -4.21
N THR A 139 -5.12 -1.06 -3.78
CA THR A 139 -3.75 -1.61 -3.70
C THR A 139 -3.30 -2.26 -5.02
N GLY A 140 -3.72 -1.69 -6.15
CA GLY A 140 -3.46 -2.19 -7.51
C GLY A 140 -4.51 -3.15 -8.08
N SER A 141 -5.48 -3.63 -7.29
CA SER A 141 -6.58 -4.49 -7.76
C SER A 141 -7.84 -3.67 -8.04
N TYR A 142 -8.45 -3.93 -9.20
CA TYR A 142 -9.72 -3.31 -9.60
C TYR A 142 -10.85 -3.76 -8.69
N GLU A 143 -10.94 -5.05 -8.43
CA GLU A 143 -11.95 -5.69 -7.58
C GLU A 143 -11.91 -5.11 -6.16
N LYS A 144 -10.70 -4.93 -5.60
CA LYS A 144 -10.54 -4.29 -4.29
C LYS A 144 -10.93 -2.82 -4.30
N ALA A 145 -10.61 -2.08 -5.36
CA ALA A 145 -11.01 -0.67 -5.46
C ALA A 145 -12.54 -0.54 -5.49
N ILE A 146 -13.20 -1.42 -6.24
CA ILE A 146 -14.67 -1.51 -6.34
C ILE A 146 -15.28 -1.90 -4.99
N ASP A 147 -14.77 -2.94 -4.33
CA ASP A 147 -15.21 -3.35 -2.99
C ASP A 147 -15.07 -2.19 -1.98
N ASN A 148 -13.91 -1.55 -1.96
CA ASN A 148 -13.64 -0.46 -1.03
C ASN A 148 -14.55 0.75 -1.28
N LEU A 149 -14.78 1.14 -2.55
CA LEU A 149 -15.71 2.22 -2.88
C LEU A 149 -17.16 1.87 -2.54
N THR A 150 -17.57 0.63 -2.82
CA THR A 150 -18.96 0.18 -2.65
C THR A 150 -19.30 -0.02 -1.18
N ASN A 151 -18.42 -0.69 -0.43
CA ASN A 151 -18.72 -1.24 0.88
C ASN A 151 -18.07 -0.47 2.03
N LYS A 152 -16.97 0.26 1.80
CA LYS A 152 -16.20 0.89 2.88
C LYS A 152 -16.22 2.42 2.83
N ILE A 153 -16.42 3.02 1.66
CA ILE A 153 -16.56 4.46 1.50
C ILE A 153 -18.04 4.83 1.49
N ALA A 154 -18.49 5.36 2.64
CA ALA A 154 -19.90 5.64 2.86
C ALA A 154 -20.40 6.80 1.97
N ILE A 155 -19.59 7.86 1.85
CA ILE A 155 -19.93 9.09 1.12
C ILE A 155 -18.78 9.45 0.18
N PHE A 156 -19.02 9.53 -1.11
CA PHE A 156 -18.03 10.04 -2.05
C PHE A 156 -18.66 10.97 -3.06
N GLY A 157 -17.83 11.74 -3.75
CA GLY A 157 -18.30 12.71 -4.74
C GLY A 157 -17.32 12.92 -5.88
N PHE A 158 -17.66 13.86 -6.75
CA PHE A 158 -16.88 14.21 -7.92
C PHE A 158 -16.53 15.69 -7.90
N THR A 159 -15.34 16.02 -8.42
CA THR A 159 -14.95 17.41 -8.63
C THR A 159 -15.94 18.11 -9.57
N GLU A 160 -16.43 17.39 -10.58
CA GLU A 160 -17.39 17.86 -11.58
C GLU A 160 -18.80 18.06 -11.01
N ARG A 161 -19.11 17.45 -9.86
CA ARG A 161 -20.43 17.47 -9.20
C ARG A 161 -20.29 17.82 -7.72
N TYR A 162 -19.44 18.82 -7.46
CA TYR A 162 -19.03 19.15 -6.09
C TYR A 162 -20.20 19.61 -5.22
N ASN A 163 -21.11 20.41 -5.76
CA ASN A 163 -22.28 20.90 -5.02
C ASN A 163 -23.19 19.74 -4.58
N GLU A 164 -23.39 18.74 -5.45
CA GLU A 164 -24.16 17.55 -5.11
C GLU A 164 -23.46 16.71 -4.02
N PHE A 165 -22.13 16.60 -4.08
CA PHE A 165 -21.36 15.98 -3.00
C PHE A 165 -21.55 16.69 -1.66
N LEU A 166 -21.58 18.03 -1.65
CA LEU A 166 -21.85 18.78 -0.43
C LEU A 166 -23.28 18.57 0.08
N GLU A 167 -24.27 18.45 -0.82
CA GLU A 167 -25.64 18.11 -0.43
C GLU A 167 -25.71 16.72 0.23
N LEU A 168 -25.05 15.72 -0.34
CA LEU A 168 -24.94 14.37 0.24
C LEU A 168 -24.28 14.40 1.61
N PHE A 169 -23.15 15.11 1.72
CA PHE A 169 -22.40 15.23 2.96
C PHE A 169 -23.23 15.93 4.04
N ARG A 170 -23.93 17.02 3.69
CA ARG A 170 -24.85 17.74 4.57
C ARG A 170 -25.95 16.83 5.08
N TYR A 171 -26.61 16.12 4.17
CA TYR A 171 -27.76 15.26 4.47
C TYR A 171 -27.39 14.20 5.50
N HIS A 172 -26.30 13.47 5.24
CA HIS A 172 -25.89 12.37 6.11
C HIS A 172 -25.33 12.83 7.46
N LEU A 173 -24.69 14.01 7.53
CA LEU A 173 -24.08 14.51 8.77
C LEU A 173 -24.92 15.56 9.50
N LYS A 174 -26.15 15.85 9.02
CA LYS A 174 -27.12 16.74 9.64
C LYS A 174 -26.58 18.16 9.88
N PHE A 175 -25.85 18.71 8.90
CA PHE A 175 -25.43 20.11 8.93
C PHE A 175 -26.57 21.05 8.54
N ASP A 176 -26.76 22.13 9.30
CA ASP A 176 -27.78 23.16 9.02
C ASP A 176 -27.42 24.05 7.83
N SER A 177 -26.13 24.30 7.59
CA SER A 177 -25.58 24.98 6.41
C SER A 177 -24.12 24.61 6.16
N LEU A 178 -23.69 24.70 4.90
CA LEU A 178 -22.31 24.44 4.48
C LEU A 178 -21.80 25.61 3.63
N GLU A 179 -20.77 26.30 4.12
CA GLU A 179 -20.04 27.29 3.35
C GLU A 179 -18.67 26.74 2.95
N ILE A 180 -18.39 26.72 1.64
CA ILE A 180 -17.10 26.30 1.12
C ILE A 180 -16.55 27.36 0.18
N THR A 181 -15.32 27.76 0.44
CA THR A 181 -14.53 28.62 -0.45
C THR A 181 -13.63 27.78 -1.34
N ASN A 182 -13.59 28.11 -2.63
CA ASN A 182 -12.70 27.47 -3.59
C ASN A 182 -11.23 27.85 -3.32
N ALA A 183 -10.40 26.85 -3.02
CA ALA A 183 -9.07 27.08 -2.44
C ALA A 183 -7.92 27.07 -3.47
N ASN A 184 -8.16 26.77 -4.75
CA ASN A 184 -7.07 26.59 -5.73
C ASN A 184 -7.45 27.04 -7.15
N MET A 185 -7.00 28.23 -7.54
CA MET A 185 -6.87 28.64 -8.94
C MET A 185 -5.43 29.06 -9.22
N ASN A 186 -4.63 28.15 -9.78
CA ASN A 186 -3.27 28.51 -10.18
C ASN A 186 -3.29 29.04 -11.62
N LYS A 187 -3.28 30.38 -11.79
CA LYS A 187 -3.31 31.03 -13.12
C LYS A 187 -2.17 30.60 -14.06
N LYS A 188 -1.01 30.20 -13.51
CA LYS A 188 0.09 29.66 -14.33
C LYS A 188 -0.20 28.26 -14.88
N ALA A 189 -1.07 27.50 -14.21
CA ALA A 189 -1.43 26.15 -14.63
C ALA A 189 -2.41 26.18 -15.82
N SER A 190 -3.29 27.18 -15.88
CA SER A 190 -4.24 27.34 -17.00
C SER A 190 -3.57 27.75 -18.31
N GLN A 191 -2.36 28.31 -18.26
CA GLN A 191 -1.58 28.71 -19.45
C GLN A 191 -0.80 27.56 -20.09
N ILE A 192 -0.76 26.38 -19.46
CA ILE A 192 -0.12 25.20 -20.04
C ILE A 192 -1.13 24.54 -20.97
N GLU A 193 -0.90 24.63 -22.27
CA GLU A 193 -1.67 23.90 -23.26
C GLU A 193 -1.30 22.41 -23.26
N ILE A 194 -2.28 21.56 -23.55
CA ILE A 194 -2.13 20.11 -23.65
C ILE A 194 -2.68 19.73 -25.02
N ASP A 195 -1.91 18.96 -25.77
CA ASP A 195 -2.27 18.52 -27.11
C ASP A 195 -3.35 17.43 -27.08
N ASP A 196 -4.17 17.37 -28.13
CA ASP A 196 -5.25 16.39 -28.24
C ASP A 196 -4.71 14.96 -28.39
N ASP A 197 -3.56 14.80 -29.04
CA ASP A 197 -2.86 13.50 -29.14
C ASP A 197 -2.38 13.02 -27.76
N ASP A 198 -1.93 13.93 -26.91
CA ASP A 198 -1.54 13.66 -25.52
C ASP A 198 -2.77 13.28 -24.66
N VAL A 199 -3.92 13.93 -24.87
CA VAL A 199 -5.19 13.57 -24.22
C VAL A 199 -5.62 12.15 -24.60
N LYS A 200 -5.57 11.82 -25.90
CA LYS A 200 -5.92 10.49 -26.39
C LYS A 200 -4.99 9.41 -25.83
N TYR A 201 -3.69 9.69 -25.81
CA TYR A 201 -2.71 8.79 -25.20
C TYR A 201 -2.99 8.56 -23.70
N LEU A 202 -3.36 9.60 -22.95
CA LEU A 202 -3.77 9.47 -21.55
C LEU A 202 -5.04 8.64 -21.39
N GLN A 203 -6.02 8.74 -22.29
CA GLN A 203 -7.22 7.90 -22.23
C GLN A 203 -6.88 6.42 -22.32
N ASP A 204 -5.99 6.05 -23.23
CA ASP A 204 -5.53 4.66 -23.40
C ASP A 204 -4.76 4.19 -22.16
N LEU A 205 -3.82 5.02 -21.66
CA LEU A 205 -3.02 4.68 -20.49
C LEU A 205 -3.84 4.55 -19.20
N LEU A 206 -4.83 5.43 -19.02
CA LEU A 206 -5.68 5.51 -17.84
C LEU A 206 -6.97 4.66 -17.99
N ALA A 207 -7.06 3.78 -18.99
CA ALA A 207 -8.29 3.05 -19.32
C ALA A 207 -8.90 2.30 -18.12
N THR A 208 -8.07 1.78 -17.21
CA THR A 208 -8.56 1.09 -16.01
C THR A 208 -9.08 2.06 -14.94
N ASP A 209 -8.41 3.20 -14.73
CA ASP A 209 -8.91 4.29 -13.87
C ASP A 209 -10.21 4.89 -14.45
N ILE A 210 -10.36 4.99 -15.77
CA ILE A 210 -11.59 5.41 -16.46
C ILE A 210 -12.71 4.40 -16.22
N LYS A 211 -12.43 3.10 -16.38
CA LYS A 211 -13.38 2.03 -16.07
C LYS A 211 -13.84 2.11 -14.60
N PHE A 212 -12.93 2.36 -13.67
CA PHE A 212 -13.24 2.55 -12.25
C PHE A 212 -14.10 3.82 -12.02
N TYR A 213 -13.74 4.94 -12.64
CA TYR A 213 -14.47 6.19 -12.54
C TYR A 213 -15.92 6.07 -13.04
N ASN A 214 -16.13 5.39 -14.18
CA ASN A 214 -17.47 5.17 -14.73
C ASN A 214 -18.32 4.29 -13.83
N TYR A 215 -17.74 3.25 -13.22
CA TYR A 215 -18.43 2.49 -12.18
C TYR A 215 -18.82 3.37 -11.00
N ALA A 216 -17.88 4.17 -10.49
CA ALA A 216 -18.13 5.08 -9.38
C ALA A 216 -19.26 6.07 -9.69
N LEU A 217 -19.32 6.56 -10.93
CA LEU A 217 -20.35 7.49 -11.39
C LEU A 217 -21.74 6.83 -11.42
N GLY A 218 -21.82 5.57 -11.89
CA GLY A 218 -23.05 4.77 -11.83
C GLY A 218 -23.54 4.60 -10.40
N LEU A 219 -22.65 4.12 -9.51
CA LEU A 219 -22.94 3.93 -8.09
C LEU A 219 -23.36 5.24 -7.39
N TYR A 220 -22.71 6.35 -7.72
CA TYR A 220 -23.05 7.66 -7.18
C TYR A 220 -24.43 8.13 -7.62
N ASN A 221 -24.78 7.93 -8.89
CA ASN A 221 -26.09 8.31 -9.42
C ASN A 221 -27.21 7.57 -8.69
N GLU A 222 -27.06 6.26 -8.50
CA GLU A 222 -28.01 5.44 -7.74
C GLU A 222 -28.20 5.99 -6.30
N ARG A 223 -27.09 6.29 -5.62
CA ARG A 223 -27.11 6.83 -4.25
C ARG A 223 -27.71 8.24 -4.16
N TYR A 224 -27.37 9.12 -5.11
CA TYR A 224 -27.87 10.50 -5.12
C TYR A 224 -29.37 10.55 -5.44
N GLN A 225 -29.87 9.70 -6.36
CA GLN A 225 -31.31 9.64 -6.67
C GLN A 225 -32.14 9.21 -5.45
N ALA A 226 -31.69 8.20 -4.70
CA ALA A 226 -32.38 7.77 -3.48
C ALA A 226 -32.56 8.93 -2.47
N ILE A 227 -31.56 9.82 -2.38
CA ILE A 227 -31.59 10.97 -1.46
C ILE A 227 -32.45 12.10 -2.03
N LEU A 228 -32.45 12.33 -3.34
CA LEU A 228 -33.34 13.30 -3.98
C LEU A 228 -34.82 12.94 -3.80
N GLU A 229 -35.16 11.65 -3.91
CA GLU A 229 -36.52 11.16 -3.64
C GLU A 229 -36.92 11.38 -2.19
N GLU A 230 -36.01 11.14 -1.25
CA GLU A 230 -36.27 11.28 0.18
C GLU A 230 -36.34 12.75 0.66
N THR A 231 -35.57 13.65 0.03
CA THR A 231 -35.54 15.08 0.35
C THR A 231 -36.56 15.91 -0.45
N LYS A 232 -37.41 15.24 -1.24
CA LYS A 232 -38.42 15.88 -2.09
C LYS A 232 -39.42 16.67 -1.24
N GLY A 233 -39.39 18.00 -1.37
CA GLY A 233 -40.25 18.92 -0.63
C GLY A 233 -39.61 19.56 0.62
N CYS A 234 -38.38 19.19 0.99
CA CYS A 234 -37.62 19.92 2.00
C CYS A 234 -36.99 21.18 1.41
N SER A 235 -36.93 22.26 2.19
CA SER A 235 -36.19 23.48 1.85
C SER A 235 -34.74 23.13 1.50
N ARG A 236 -34.31 23.37 0.25
CA ARG A 236 -32.88 23.24 -0.10
C ARG A 236 -32.10 24.30 0.68
N VAL A 237 -31.27 23.87 1.62
CA VAL A 237 -30.30 24.77 2.27
C VAL A 237 -29.30 25.22 1.22
N THR A 238 -29.03 26.53 1.19
CA THR A 238 -28.09 27.17 0.28
C THR A 238 -26.69 26.59 0.45
N VAL A 239 -26.22 25.83 -0.54
CA VAL A 239 -24.80 25.56 -0.72
C VAL A 239 -24.21 26.83 -1.34
N ILE A 240 -23.52 27.64 -0.53
CA ILE A 240 -22.81 28.81 -1.05
C ILE A 240 -21.45 28.32 -1.52
N SER A 241 -21.39 27.84 -2.76
CA SER A 241 -20.13 27.84 -3.50
C SER A 241 -19.93 29.25 -4.05
N THR A 242 -18.85 29.93 -3.65
CA THR A 242 -18.47 31.17 -4.33
C THR A 242 -17.97 30.85 -5.75
N GLU A 243 -18.90 30.65 -6.69
CA GLU A 243 -18.62 30.46 -8.13
C GLU A 243 -18.11 31.75 -8.80
N LYS A 244 -18.10 32.88 -8.08
CA LYS A 244 -17.53 34.13 -8.57
C LYS A 244 -16.00 34.16 -8.45
N SER A 245 -15.30 33.62 -9.46
CA SER A 245 -13.96 34.10 -9.84
C SER A 245 -13.49 33.58 -11.21
N TYR A 246 -14.30 33.76 -12.26
CA TYR A 246 -13.83 33.74 -13.66
C TYR A 246 -13.34 35.10 -14.19
N THR A 247 -13.18 36.11 -13.33
CA THR A 247 -12.70 37.45 -13.72
C THR A 247 -11.50 37.88 -12.88
N HIS A 248 -10.57 38.59 -13.55
CA HIS A 248 -9.31 39.18 -13.07
C HIS A 248 -9.42 39.81 -11.67
N ASP A 249 -8.41 39.90 -10.80
CA ASP A 249 -7.00 40.34 -10.91
C ASP A 249 -6.32 39.96 -9.56
N SER A 250 -5.14 39.31 -9.53
CA SER A 250 -3.91 39.75 -8.80
C SER A 250 -4.14 40.29 -7.38
N SER A 251 -3.53 39.83 -6.29
CA SER A 251 -2.15 39.42 -6.06
C SER A 251 -2.04 38.92 -4.59
N GLN A 252 -0.94 38.25 -4.27
CA GLN A 252 -0.50 37.83 -2.92
C GLN A 252 -1.28 36.68 -2.26
N ILE A 253 -0.60 35.53 -2.10
CA ILE A 253 -0.23 34.97 -0.78
C ILE A 253 0.65 33.72 -1.01
N LEU A 254 1.78 33.76 -0.33
CA LEU A 254 2.84 32.76 -0.25
C LEU A 254 2.44 31.52 0.57
N ALA A 255 3.15 30.42 0.26
CA ALA A 255 3.53 29.31 1.14
C ALA A 255 2.43 28.40 1.75
N LYS A 256 2.37 27.15 1.25
CA LYS A 256 2.74 25.91 1.98
C LYS A 256 2.23 24.64 1.26
N GLY A 257 3.15 23.70 1.07
CA GLY A 257 2.90 22.25 1.17
C GLY A 257 2.59 21.49 -0.14
N TYR A 258 3.55 20.65 -0.56
CA TYR A 258 3.40 19.22 -0.88
C TYR A 258 4.82 18.62 -0.95
N HIS A 259 5.28 17.97 0.14
CA HIS A 259 6.67 17.53 0.29
C HIS A 259 7.02 16.30 -0.55
N SER A 260 6.11 15.34 -0.76
CA SER A 260 6.44 14.06 -1.40
C SER A 260 7.11 14.17 -2.77
N THR A 261 6.55 14.96 -3.67
CA THR A 261 7.01 15.03 -5.06
C THR A 261 8.19 15.98 -5.20
N ASN A 262 8.17 17.09 -4.45
CA ASN A 262 9.30 18.00 -4.32
C ASN A 262 10.53 17.27 -3.80
N SER A 263 10.37 16.40 -2.80
CA SER A 263 11.48 15.65 -2.25
C SER A 263 12.04 14.65 -3.28
N LEU A 264 11.25 14.03 -4.18
CA LEU A 264 11.86 13.18 -5.22
C LEU A 264 12.73 13.99 -6.20
N ILE A 265 12.28 15.17 -6.62
CA ILE A 265 13.06 16.01 -7.54
C ILE A 265 14.25 16.65 -6.85
N TYR A 266 14.08 17.19 -5.65
CA TYR A 266 15.23 17.68 -4.86
C TYR A 266 16.21 16.56 -4.53
N ALA A 267 15.72 15.32 -4.39
CA ALA A 267 16.59 14.17 -4.22
C ALA A 267 17.41 13.89 -5.48
N ARG A 268 16.78 13.87 -6.66
CA ARG A 268 17.46 13.68 -7.95
C ARG A 268 18.42 14.82 -8.28
N GLU A 269 18.02 16.08 -8.11
CA GLU A 269 18.88 17.24 -8.31
C GLU A 269 20.08 17.23 -7.36
N ALA A 270 19.88 16.84 -6.09
CA ALA A 270 20.96 16.70 -5.14
C ALA A 270 21.89 15.52 -5.48
N GLU A 271 21.34 14.40 -5.96
CA GLU A 271 22.11 13.24 -6.43
C GLU A 271 22.95 13.59 -7.68
N GLU A 272 22.37 14.28 -8.66
CA GLU A 272 23.07 14.81 -9.84
C GLU A 272 24.17 15.79 -9.47
N SER A 273 23.94 16.61 -8.43
CA SER A 273 24.93 17.53 -7.88
C SER A 273 25.94 16.86 -6.92
N GLN A 274 25.95 15.52 -6.82
CA GLN A 274 26.80 14.73 -5.93
C GLN A 274 26.66 15.07 -4.42
N ASN A 275 25.55 15.70 -4.03
CA ASN A 275 25.20 15.98 -2.64
C ASN A 275 24.33 14.85 -2.08
N LEU A 276 24.98 13.72 -1.77
CA LEU A 276 24.31 12.48 -1.36
C LEU A 276 23.53 12.61 -0.05
N GLU A 277 24.00 13.41 0.91
CA GLU A 277 23.31 13.63 2.19
C GLU A 277 21.98 14.35 1.99
N LYS A 278 21.98 15.40 1.15
CA LYS A 278 20.76 16.12 0.79
C LYS A 278 19.83 15.24 -0.06
N ALA A 279 20.40 14.44 -0.96
CA ALA A 279 19.64 13.49 -1.76
C ALA A 279 18.94 12.45 -0.89
N GLU A 280 19.68 11.83 0.03
CA GLU A 280 19.19 10.84 0.98
C GLU A 280 18.05 11.38 1.83
N LYS A 281 18.24 12.58 2.41
CA LYS A 281 17.18 13.26 3.19
C LYS A 281 15.89 13.37 2.40
N HIS A 282 15.99 13.80 1.15
CA HIS A 282 14.83 14.00 0.31
C HIS A 282 14.25 12.68 -0.24
N TYR A 283 15.05 11.64 -0.47
CA TYR A 283 14.54 10.31 -0.79
C TYR A 283 13.81 9.68 0.42
N ILE A 284 14.30 9.88 1.64
CA ILE A 284 13.64 9.44 2.88
C ILE A 284 12.32 10.18 3.05
N GLU A 285 12.32 11.50 2.89
CA GLU A 285 11.09 12.29 2.88
C GLU A 285 10.13 11.76 1.81
N HIS A 286 10.58 11.45 0.59
CA HIS A 286 9.72 10.90 -0.46
C HIS A 286 9.12 9.52 -0.10
N ALA A 287 9.91 8.63 0.50
CA ALA A 287 9.49 7.29 0.92
C ALA A 287 8.41 7.30 2.01
N GLN A 288 8.29 8.38 2.79
CA GLN A 288 7.16 8.57 3.72
C GLN A 288 5.80 8.69 3.00
N TYR A 289 5.82 9.07 1.72
CA TYR A 289 4.61 9.38 0.96
C TYR A 289 4.31 8.39 -0.18
N VAL A 290 5.30 7.65 -0.68
CA VAL A 290 5.20 6.70 -1.81
C VAL A 290 5.97 5.42 -1.47
N SER A 291 5.82 4.32 -2.22
CA SER A 291 6.61 3.10 -1.99
C SER A 291 8.11 3.38 -1.93
N ASN A 292 8.84 2.68 -1.06
CA ASN A 292 10.28 2.88 -0.82
C ASN A 292 11.19 2.51 -2.01
N GLY A 293 10.64 2.20 -3.19
CA GLY A 293 11.39 1.78 -4.37
C GLY A 293 12.40 2.81 -4.88
N HIS A 294 12.10 4.11 -4.80
CA HIS A 294 13.07 5.15 -5.18
C HIS A 294 14.21 5.29 -4.18
N LEU A 295 13.90 5.24 -2.88
CA LEU A 295 14.89 5.23 -1.81
C LEU A 295 15.82 4.02 -1.93
N LEU A 296 15.25 2.84 -2.16
CA LEU A 296 15.96 1.59 -2.44
C LEU A 296 16.92 1.74 -3.64
N LYS A 297 16.42 2.26 -4.77
CA LYS A 297 17.24 2.49 -5.98
C LYS A 297 18.36 3.49 -5.71
N PHE A 298 18.10 4.58 -4.97
CA PHE A 298 19.12 5.55 -4.57
C PHE A 298 20.24 4.89 -3.77
N TYR A 299 19.91 4.17 -2.71
CA TYR A 299 20.90 3.49 -1.88
C TYR A 299 21.70 2.44 -2.66
N LYS A 300 21.05 1.67 -3.56
CA LYS A 300 21.73 0.72 -4.45
C LYS A 300 22.70 1.42 -5.41
N ARG A 301 22.26 2.47 -6.11
CA ARG A 301 23.11 3.19 -7.10
C ARG A 301 24.33 3.84 -6.48
N ASN A 302 24.23 4.27 -5.22
CA ASN A 302 25.28 4.99 -4.53
C ASN A 302 26.09 4.09 -3.57
N ASN A 303 25.92 2.77 -3.61
CA ASN A 303 26.60 1.82 -2.71
C ASN A 303 26.42 2.13 -1.21
N LEU A 304 25.24 2.65 -0.83
CA LEU A 304 24.90 3.05 0.53
C LEU A 304 23.97 2.04 1.22
N SER A 305 24.03 0.77 0.83
CA SER A 305 23.12 -0.28 1.29
C SER A 305 23.01 -0.40 2.81
N GLU A 306 24.13 -0.29 3.54
CA GLU A 306 24.16 -0.34 5.01
C GLU A 306 23.31 0.77 5.67
N LYS A 307 23.29 1.97 5.09
CA LYS A 307 22.45 3.08 5.58
C LYS A 307 20.97 2.81 5.37
N TYR A 308 20.59 2.25 4.22
CA TYR A 308 19.20 1.85 3.99
C TYR A 308 18.75 0.82 5.00
N ILE A 309 19.60 -0.20 5.22
CA ILE A 309 19.34 -1.28 6.18
C ILE A 309 19.06 -0.71 7.57
N LYS A 310 19.95 0.16 8.06
CA LYS A 310 19.80 0.82 9.35
C LYS A 310 18.50 1.64 9.42
N TYR A 311 18.21 2.42 8.39
CA TYR A 311 16.97 3.20 8.29
C TYR A 311 15.72 2.31 8.39
N MET A 312 15.71 1.19 7.68
CA MET A 312 14.58 0.25 7.66
C MET A 312 14.43 -0.50 8.99
N TYR A 313 15.55 -0.88 9.63
CA TYR A 313 15.57 -1.45 10.98
C TYR A 313 14.99 -0.48 12.02
N ASP A 314 15.40 0.79 11.98
CA ASP A 314 14.89 1.83 12.87
C ASP A 314 13.38 2.05 12.65
N CYS A 315 12.92 2.00 11.39
CA CYS A 315 11.49 2.03 11.07
C CYS A 315 10.74 0.86 11.73
N LEU A 316 11.22 -0.38 11.58
CA LEU A 316 10.59 -1.57 12.17
C LEU A 316 10.55 -1.50 13.70
N LYS A 317 11.66 -1.11 14.34
CA LYS A 317 11.74 -0.93 15.80
C LYS A 317 10.75 0.13 16.31
N SER A 318 10.55 1.20 15.54
CA SER A 318 9.60 2.26 15.90
C SER A 318 8.12 1.82 15.78
N ILE A 319 7.84 0.85 14.90
CA ILE A 319 6.49 0.37 14.58
C ILE A 319 6.08 -0.82 15.45
N GLY A 320 7.03 -1.58 16.01
CA GLY A 320 6.77 -2.78 16.83
C GLY A 320 5.86 -2.60 18.05
N ASN A 321 5.52 -1.35 18.43
CA ASN A 321 4.59 -1.03 19.51
C ASN A 321 3.13 -0.77 19.05
N TYR A 322 2.85 -0.79 17.73
CA TYR A 322 1.56 -0.40 17.15
C TYR A 322 0.92 -1.59 16.45
N HIS A 323 0.32 -2.45 17.27
CA HIS A 323 -0.40 -3.64 16.83
C HIS A 323 -1.85 -3.31 16.43
N THR A 324 -2.31 -3.87 15.31
CA THR A 324 -3.75 -4.06 15.03
C THR A 324 -4.03 -5.53 14.76
N GLU A 325 -5.16 -6.03 15.25
CA GLU A 325 -5.65 -7.39 15.00
C GLU A 325 -6.03 -7.65 13.53
N THR A 326 -6.07 -6.61 12.68
CA THR A 326 -6.53 -6.72 11.29
C THR A 326 -5.38 -6.78 10.30
N GLU A 327 -5.23 -7.93 9.62
CA GLU A 327 -4.18 -8.23 8.64
C GLU A 327 -4.11 -7.22 7.48
N ASP A 328 -5.24 -6.64 7.11
CA ASP A 328 -5.39 -5.83 5.90
C ASP A 328 -5.10 -4.33 6.13
N SER A 329 -4.64 -3.97 7.33
CA SER A 329 -4.33 -2.59 7.72
C SER A 329 -3.20 -2.01 6.86
N GLY A 330 -3.28 -0.71 6.56
CA GLY A 330 -2.25 -0.01 5.79
C GLY A 330 -0.87 -0.07 6.44
N LEU A 331 -0.81 -0.18 7.78
CA LEU A 331 0.42 -0.36 8.53
C LEU A 331 1.03 -1.74 8.30
N ASN A 332 0.23 -2.81 8.35
CA ASN A 332 0.71 -4.18 8.10
C ASN A 332 1.24 -4.33 6.66
N LYS A 333 0.56 -3.72 5.67
CA LYS A 333 1.02 -3.68 4.27
C LYS A 333 2.32 -2.91 4.10
N PHE A 334 2.51 -1.84 4.85
CA PHE A 334 3.75 -1.06 4.85
C PHE A 334 4.91 -1.84 5.47
N ILE A 335 4.70 -2.47 6.63
CA ILE A 335 5.69 -3.36 7.27
C ILE A 335 6.08 -4.51 6.32
N LEU A 336 5.11 -5.11 5.64
CA LEU A 336 5.36 -6.15 4.65
C LEU A 336 6.24 -5.64 3.49
N ALA A 337 5.91 -4.49 2.91
CA ALA A 337 6.70 -3.90 1.83
C ALA A 337 8.14 -3.54 2.28
N ILE A 338 8.30 -3.05 3.51
CA ILE A 338 9.59 -2.82 4.15
C ILE A 338 10.40 -4.12 4.23
N SER A 339 9.76 -5.19 4.70
CA SER A 339 10.40 -6.48 4.94
C SER A 339 10.85 -7.15 3.63
N ILE A 340 10.04 -7.07 2.57
CA ILE A 340 10.41 -7.57 1.23
C ILE A 340 11.62 -6.81 0.68
N ASN A 341 11.66 -5.48 0.83
CA ASN A 341 12.79 -4.68 0.36
C ASN A 341 14.08 -4.96 1.14
N LEU A 342 13.98 -5.19 2.46
CA LEU A 342 15.09 -5.67 3.27
C LEU A 342 15.62 -7.01 2.74
N CYS A 343 14.76 -8.01 2.52
CA CYS A 343 15.16 -9.32 1.99
C CYS A 343 15.94 -9.17 0.66
N ASN A 344 15.41 -8.36 -0.26
CA ASN A 344 16.00 -8.12 -1.58
C ASN A 344 17.33 -7.34 -1.57
N MET A 345 17.70 -6.69 -0.46
CA MET A 345 18.97 -5.96 -0.32
C MET A 345 20.02 -6.71 0.48
N HIS A 346 19.59 -7.47 1.48
CA HIS A 346 20.47 -8.17 2.39
C HIS A 346 21.14 -9.37 1.73
N ILE A 347 20.42 -10.08 0.88
CA ILE A 347 20.94 -11.28 0.22
C ILE A 347 22.04 -10.93 -0.78
N SER A 348 22.00 -9.73 -1.38
CA SER A 348 23.10 -9.23 -2.22
C SER A 348 24.33 -8.73 -1.45
N ASN A 349 24.22 -8.36 -0.16
CA ASN A 349 25.28 -7.69 0.60
C ASN A 349 25.75 -8.44 1.87
N LYS A 350 25.20 -9.62 2.17
CA LYS A 350 25.55 -10.46 3.34
C LYS A 350 25.42 -9.77 4.70
N ASP A 351 24.50 -8.82 4.85
CA ASP A 351 24.22 -8.20 6.15
C ASP A 351 23.13 -9.00 6.87
N TRP A 352 23.55 -9.81 7.84
CA TRP A 352 22.73 -10.84 8.47
C TRP A 352 21.90 -10.30 9.66
N VAL A 353 22.29 -9.16 10.23
CA VAL A 353 21.74 -8.64 11.50
C VAL A 353 20.28 -8.18 11.36
N ALA A 354 19.93 -7.52 10.27
CA ALA A 354 18.55 -7.06 10.08
C ALA A 354 17.59 -8.18 9.65
N LEU A 355 18.09 -9.21 8.95
CA LEU A 355 17.34 -10.43 8.69
C LEU A 355 17.04 -11.17 10.00
N GLU A 356 18.02 -11.27 10.90
CA GLU A 356 17.83 -11.82 12.25
C GLU A 356 16.76 -11.05 13.02
N ALA A 357 16.74 -9.71 12.95
CA ALA A 357 15.72 -8.90 13.59
C ALA A 357 14.30 -9.18 13.06
N LEU A 358 14.14 -9.43 11.76
CA LEU A 358 12.86 -9.83 11.16
C LEU A 358 12.39 -11.20 11.68
N THR A 359 13.30 -12.10 12.06
CA THR A 359 12.94 -13.43 12.60
C THR A 359 12.37 -13.38 14.03
N LYS A 360 12.71 -12.35 14.81
CA LYS A 360 12.32 -12.19 16.23
C LYS A 360 10.89 -11.68 16.41
N ILE A 361 10.06 -11.79 15.37
CA ILE A 361 8.72 -11.25 15.30
C ILE A 361 7.73 -12.43 15.51
N GLU A 362 7.37 -12.73 16.78
CA GLU A 362 6.81 -14.04 17.21
C GLU A 362 5.28 -14.16 17.40
N GLN A 363 4.44 -13.24 16.93
CA GLN A 363 2.99 -13.30 17.13
C GLN A 363 2.26 -14.08 16.00
N PRO A 364 1.09 -14.70 16.26
CA PRO A 364 0.38 -15.55 15.30
C PRO A 364 0.10 -14.90 13.93
N TRP A 365 -0.23 -13.60 13.91
CA TRP A 365 -0.46 -12.82 12.69
C TRP A 365 0.85 -12.38 12.00
N GLN A 366 1.96 -12.37 12.74
CA GLN A 366 3.30 -12.12 12.21
C GLN A 366 3.86 -13.35 11.48
N GLN A 367 3.30 -14.54 11.71
CA GLN A 367 3.68 -15.76 10.98
C GLN A 367 3.49 -15.63 9.47
N ARG A 368 2.37 -15.06 8.99
CA ARG A 368 2.18 -14.79 7.54
C ARG A 368 3.15 -13.74 6.98
N MET A 369 3.62 -12.84 7.83
CA MET A 369 4.65 -11.87 7.45
C MET A 369 6.02 -12.57 7.34
N LEU A 370 6.34 -13.42 8.32
CA LEU A 370 7.48 -14.33 8.28
C LEU A 370 7.41 -15.23 7.04
N ASP A 371 6.24 -15.71 6.64
CA ASP A 371 6.04 -16.52 5.43
C ASP A 371 6.39 -15.75 4.16
N ASN A 372 6.02 -14.47 4.08
CA ASN A 372 6.40 -13.62 2.95
C ASN A 372 7.88 -13.22 2.97
N VAL A 373 8.45 -13.01 4.15
CA VAL A 373 9.90 -12.79 4.34
C VAL A 373 10.67 -14.02 3.91
N ARG A 374 10.27 -15.22 4.38
CA ARG A 374 10.77 -16.52 3.93
C ARG A 374 10.70 -16.58 2.42
N LYS A 375 9.53 -16.34 1.80
CA LYS A 375 9.36 -16.32 0.34
C LYS A 375 10.31 -15.37 -0.38
N GLY A 376 10.50 -14.15 0.13
CA GLY A 376 11.47 -13.20 -0.40
C GLY A 376 12.90 -13.75 -0.36
N ILE A 377 13.30 -14.30 0.79
CA ILE A 377 14.60 -14.93 0.98
C ILE A 377 14.78 -16.15 0.04
N MET A 378 13.74 -16.97 -0.11
CA MET A 378 13.73 -18.13 -1.01
C MET A 378 13.93 -17.73 -2.47
N ASN A 379 13.26 -16.67 -2.92
CA ASN A 379 13.40 -16.20 -4.29
C ASN A 379 14.82 -15.69 -4.57
N SER A 380 15.49 -15.11 -3.58
CA SER A 380 16.88 -14.67 -3.74
C SER A 380 17.90 -15.80 -3.55
N LEU A 381 17.53 -16.90 -2.88
CA LEU A 381 18.39 -18.09 -2.75
C LEU A 381 18.67 -18.80 -4.07
N ILE A 382 17.82 -18.58 -5.07
CA ILE A 382 18.03 -19.00 -6.45
C ILE A 382 19.40 -18.55 -6.99
N GLU A 383 19.92 -17.41 -6.51
CA GLU A 383 21.18 -16.84 -6.97
C GLU A 383 22.42 -17.41 -6.23
N PHE A 384 22.21 -18.19 -5.15
CA PHE A 384 23.29 -18.75 -4.33
C PHE A 384 23.55 -20.22 -4.68
N ASN A 385 24.59 -20.47 -5.47
CA ASN A 385 25.02 -21.83 -5.84
C ASN A 385 25.75 -22.61 -4.73
N ASN A 386 26.10 -21.98 -3.60
CA ASN A 386 26.79 -22.62 -2.47
C ASN A 386 26.41 -21.99 -1.12
N ILE A 387 26.05 -22.84 -0.14
CA ILE A 387 25.81 -22.46 1.26
C ILE A 387 27.04 -22.84 2.07
N SER A 388 27.98 -21.90 2.20
CA SER A 388 29.16 -22.07 3.07
C SER A 388 29.37 -20.86 3.99
N ASP A 389 28.36 -19.99 4.11
CA ASP A 389 28.42 -18.78 4.95
C ASP A 389 27.72 -19.09 6.27
N ASP A 390 28.47 -19.16 7.37
CA ASP A 390 27.97 -19.58 8.69
C ASP A 390 26.81 -18.71 9.20
N ASN A 391 26.85 -17.40 8.92
CA ASN A 391 25.79 -16.49 9.31
C ASN A 391 24.51 -16.72 8.49
N PHE A 392 24.67 -17.06 7.21
CA PHE A 392 23.55 -17.44 6.36
C PHE A 392 22.89 -18.73 6.87
N ILE A 393 23.70 -19.73 7.24
CA ILE A 393 23.24 -20.98 7.84
C ILE A 393 22.45 -20.68 9.13
N GLN A 394 22.97 -19.81 9.98
CA GLN A 394 22.30 -19.43 11.23
C GLN A 394 20.93 -18.78 10.99
N ILE A 395 20.79 -17.93 9.98
CA ILE A 395 19.50 -17.32 9.62
C ILE A 395 18.53 -18.34 9.07
N ILE A 396 18.98 -19.26 8.22
CA ILE A 396 18.12 -20.35 7.72
C ILE A 396 17.62 -21.19 8.89
N ARG A 397 18.50 -21.52 9.85
CA ARG A 397 18.08 -22.19 11.09
C ARG A 397 17.02 -21.37 11.83
N LEU A 398 17.24 -20.08 12.09
CA LEU A 398 16.27 -19.24 12.80
C LEU A 398 14.90 -19.13 12.09
N LEU A 399 14.90 -19.05 10.75
CA LEU A 399 13.67 -18.89 9.97
C LEU A 399 12.85 -20.18 9.88
N PHE A 400 13.53 -21.32 9.78
CA PHE A 400 12.91 -22.61 9.51
C PHE A 400 12.88 -23.54 10.73
N GLN A 401 13.51 -23.16 11.86
CA GLN A 401 13.51 -23.97 13.09
C GLN A 401 12.10 -24.36 13.50
N ASN A 402 11.13 -23.45 13.38
CA ASN A 402 9.73 -23.69 13.77
C ASN A 402 8.92 -24.49 12.74
N ILE A 403 9.43 -24.66 11.52
CA ILE A 403 8.77 -25.44 10.46
C ILE A 403 9.30 -26.87 10.50
N LEU A 404 10.62 -27.04 10.51
CA LEU A 404 11.32 -28.33 10.46
C LEU A 404 11.68 -28.86 11.86
N VAL A 405 10.91 -28.48 12.89
CA VAL A 405 11.07 -29.01 14.26
C VAL A 405 10.94 -30.55 14.22
N ASP A 406 11.79 -31.24 14.99
CA ASP A 406 11.73 -32.70 15.16
C ASP A 406 11.71 -33.50 13.84
N THR A 407 12.44 -33.00 12.83
CA THR A 407 12.54 -33.63 11.51
C THR A 407 13.95 -34.17 11.28
N ASP A 408 14.12 -35.49 11.39
CA ASP A 408 15.41 -36.15 11.18
C ASP A 408 15.66 -36.47 9.71
N ASN A 409 14.64 -36.97 9.02
CA ASN A 409 14.71 -37.50 7.66
C ASN A 409 13.69 -36.80 6.77
N VAL A 410 14.11 -36.38 5.57
CA VAL A 410 13.21 -35.76 4.59
C VAL A 410 13.26 -36.40 3.21
N ILE A 411 12.11 -36.43 2.56
CA ILE A 411 11.98 -36.61 1.12
C ILE A 411 11.61 -35.24 0.53
N ILE A 412 12.39 -34.77 -0.44
CA ILE A 412 12.17 -33.47 -1.08
C ILE A 412 11.32 -33.67 -2.33
N PHE A 413 10.23 -32.94 -2.47
CA PHE A 413 9.40 -33.04 -3.67
C PHE A 413 10.01 -32.28 -4.87
N GLY A 414 10.09 -32.98 -6.00
CA GLY A 414 10.56 -32.51 -7.30
C GLY A 414 12.07 -32.58 -7.45
N SER A 415 12.57 -32.31 -8.66
CA SER A 415 14.00 -32.19 -8.97
C SER A 415 14.39 -30.82 -9.55
N GLY A 416 13.44 -29.88 -9.57
CA GLY A 416 13.63 -28.52 -10.09
C GLY A 416 14.24 -27.53 -9.09
N GLN A 417 14.15 -26.24 -9.43
CA GLN A 417 14.73 -25.15 -8.64
C GLN A 417 14.23 -25.09 -7.19
N ALA A 418 12.92 -25.32 -6.97
CA ALA A 418 12.36 -25.36 -5.63
C ALA A 418 12.93 -26.52 -4.79
N ALA A 419 13.15 -27.69 -5.41
CA ALA A 419 13.78 -28.83 -4.75
C ALA A 419 15.26 -28.57 -4.43
N HIS A 420 15.97 -27.85 -5.30
CA HIS A 420 17.34 -27.42 -5.04
C HIS A 420 17.43 -26.54 -3.78
N ILE A 421 16.50 -25.60 -3.63
CA ILE A 421 16.48 -24.71 -2.48
C ILE A 421 16.09 -25.48 -1.20
N ALA A 422 15.18 -26.45 -1.29
CA ALA A 422 14.84 -27.35 -0.18
C ALA A 422 16.07 -28.13 0.30
N TYR A 423 16.85 -28.68 -0.64
CA TYR A 423 18.10 -29.38 -0.39
C TYR A 423 19.07 -28.50 0.39
N LEU A 424 19.23 -27.27 -0.08
CA LEU A 424 20.09 -26.26 0.53
C LEU A 424 19.66 -25.93 1.98
N ILE A 425 18.37 -25.82 2.27
CA ILE A 425 17.87 -25.65 3.64
C ILE A 425 18.18 -26.87 4.51
N CYS A 426 17.91 -28.08 4.02
CA CYS A 426 18.12 -29.30 4.78
C CYS A 426 19.60 -29.47 5.16
N CYS A 427 20.51 -29.19 4.23
CA CYS A 427 21.94 -29.13 4.51
C CYS A 427 22.29 -28.09 5.59
N ALA A 428 21.71 -26.89 5.52
CA ALA A 428 21.94 -25.84 6.51
C ALA A 428 21.40 -26.20 7.90
N MET A 429 20.37 -27.04 7.98
CA MET A 429 19.71 -27.48 9.20
C MET A 429 20.21 -28.83 9.73
N ASP A 430 21.22 -29.44 9.10
CA ASP A 430 21.70 -30.80 9.39
C ASP A 430 20.62 -31.89 9.31
N ILE A 431 19.63 -31.70 8.43
CA ILE A 431 18.54 -32.66 8.21
C ILE A 431 18.96 -33.69 7.15
N SER A 432 18.77 -34.98 7.46
CA SER A 432 19.11 -36.08 6.56
C SER A 432 18.16 -36.13 5.38
N ILE A 433 18.69 -36.11 4.15
CA ILE A 433 17.90 -36.22 2.92
C ILE A 433 17.90 -37.69 2.51
N VAL A 434 16.73 -38.27 2.34
CA VAL A 434 16.57 -39.68 1.98
C VAL A 434 16.46 -39.86 0.47
N ALA A 435 15.63 -39.03 -0.17
CA ALA A 435 15.38 -39.09 -1.60
C ALA A 435 14.73 -37.78 -2.12
N PHE A 436 14.69 -37.64 -3.44
CA PHE A 436 13.85 -36.68 -4.15
C PHE A 436 12.65 -37.39 -4.77
N LEU A 437 11.44 -36.86 -4.63
CA LEU A 437 10.22 -37.43 -5.19
C LEU A 437 9.81 -36.69 -6.46
N ASP A 438 10.00 -37.27 -7.64
CA ASP A 438 9.65 -36.63 -8.90
C ASP A 438 9.20 -37.64 -9.97
N ASP A 439 7.88 -37.82 -10.08
CA ASP A 439 7.24 -38.75 -11.04
C ASP A 439 7.56 -38.44 -12.52
N ASN A 440 8.02 -37.23 -12.81
CA ASN A 440 8.25 -36.76 -14.17
C ASN A 440 9.72 -36.63 -14.54
N SER A 441 10.63 -36.87 -13.59
CA SER A 441 12.06 -36.77 -13.86
C SER A 441 12.55 -37.94 -14.71
N LYS A 442 13.46 -37.65 -15.63
CA LYS A 442 14.18 -38.67 -16.42
C LYS A 442 15.51 -39.06 -15.76
N GLU A 443 15.91 -38.36 -14.71
CA GLU A 443 17.14 -38.62 -13.97
C GLU A 443 16.85 -39.62 -12.84
N CYS A 444 17.84 -40.44 -12.48
CA CYS A 444 17.73 -41.41 -11.40
C CYS A 444 18.27 -40.89 -10.06
N SER A 445 18.95 -39.73 -10.06
CA SER A 445 19.55 -39.15 -8.85
C SER A 445 19.72 -37.64 -8.99
N TYR A 446 19.60 -36.91 -7.89
CA TYR A 446 19.87 -35.48 -7.80
C TYR A 446 20.77 -35.19 -6.58
N LYS A 447 21.87 -34.47 -6.79
CA LYS A 447 22.86 -34.12 -5.74
C LYS A 447 23.39 -35.34 -4.94
N GLY A 448 23.44 -36.51 -5.57
CA GLY A 448 23.91 -37.75 -4.94
C GLY A 448 22.83 -38.57 -4.22
N TYR A 449 21.58 -38.09 -4.18
CA TYR A 449 20.44 -38.79 -3.61
C TYR A 449 19.55 -39.38 -4.71
N PRO A 450 18.87 -40.51 -4.48
CA PRO A 450 17.99 -41.11 -5.47
C PRO A 450 16.79 -40.21 -5.79
N ILE A 451 16.37 -40.17 -7.06
CA ILE A 451 15.06 -39.65 -7.46
C ILE A 451 14.12 -40.84 -7.56
N ILE A 452 13.02 -40.80 -6.82
CA ILE A 452 12.04 -41.86 -6.67
C ILE A 452 10.67 -41.41 -7.18
N ASN A 453 9.84 -42.38 -7.58
CA ASN A 453 8.45 -42.12 -7.95
C ASN A 453 7.51 -42.34 -6.76
N ARG A 454 6.27 -41.86 -6.86
CA ARG A 454 5.23 -42.04 -5.83
C ARG A 454 4.99 -43.51 -5.46
N SER A 455 5.13 -44.43 -6.42
CA SER A 455 4.99 -45.86 -6.18
C SER A 455 6.11 -46.46 -5.32
N GLU A 456 7.21 -45.73 -5.12
CA GLU A 456 8.41 -46.20 -4.41
C GLU A 456 8.55 -45.57 -3.02
N ILE A 457 7.74 -44.55 -2.73
CA ILE A 457 7.75 -43.77 -1.49
C ILE A 457 7.79 -44.66 -0.23
N ASP A 458 6.98 -45.72 -0.18
CA ASP A 458 6.85 -46.58 1.00
C ASP A 458 8.16 -47.31 1.36
N ARG A 459 9.12 -47.42 0.42
CA ARG A 459 10.44 -48.01 0.68
C ARG A 459 11.40 -47.05 1.39
N TYR A 460 11.08 -45.76 1.39
CA TYR A 460 11.95 -44.68 1.85
C TYR A 460 11.35 -43.89 3.03
N ILE A 461 10.12 -44.20 3.44
CA ILE A 461 9.48 -43.59 4.61
C ILE A 461 9.65 -44.48 5.84
N ASP A 462 10.05 -43.85 6.94
CA ASP A 462 9.85 -44.33 8.31
C ASP A 462 8.98 -43.35 9.12
N ALA A 463 8.71 -43.67 10.40
CA ALA A 463 7.89 -42.83 11.28
C ALA A 463 8.43 -41.40 11.47
N ASN A 464 9.73 -41.19 11.23
CA ASN A 464 10.42 -39.92 11.39
C ASN A 464 10.65 -39.19 10.06
N THR A 465 10.29 -39.82 8.94
CA THR A 465 10.42 -39.24 7.61
C THR A 465 9.28 -38.26 7.34
N ARG A 466 9.64 -37.12 6.75
CA ARG A 466 8.74 -36.01 6.39
C ARG A 466 8.87 -35.70 4.91
N ILE A 467 7.77 -35.36 4.23
CA ILE A 467 7.86 -34.81 2.87
C ILE A 467 7.87 -33.28 2.95
N VAL A 468 8.88 -32.68 2.31
CA VAL A 468 9.06 -31.23 2.22
C VAL A 468 8.69 -30.75 0.82
N PHE A 469 7.77 -29.78 0.74
CA PHE A 469 7.33 -29.14 -0.50
C PHE A 469 7.95 -27.76 -0.67
N GLY A 470 8.32 -27.35 -1.89
CA GLY A 470 8.76 -25.98 -2.16
C GLY A 470 7.64 -25.05 -2.66
N PRO A 471 7.79 -23.72 -2.51
CA PRO A 471 6.74 -22.70 -2.74
C PRO A 471 6.37 -22.42 -4.21
N TYR A 472 6.73 -23.31 -5.14
CA TYR A 472 6.46 -23.14 -6.58
C TYR A 472 6.14 -24.48 -7.23
N GLN A 473 4.86 -24.79 -7.41
CA GLN A 473 4.42 -25.85 -8.32
C GLN A 473 3.14 -25.45 -9.08
N ASN A 474 3.11 -25.72 -10.38
CA ASN A 474 2.11 -25.25 -11.33
C ASN A 474 1.04 -26.32 -11.64
N ILE A 475 -0.23 -25.87 -11.61
CA ILE A 475 -1.48 -26.30 -12.29
C ILE A 475 -2.22 -27.60 -11.91
N ASN A 476 -1.60 -28.72 -11.53
CA ASN A 476 -2.38 -29.97 -11.36
C ASN A 476 -2.62 -30.46 -9.92
N THR A 477 -2.21 -29.70 -8.91
CA THR A 477 -2.62 -29.90 -7.52
C THR A 477 -3.54 -28.75 -7.08
N PRO A 478 -4.72 -29.01 -6.48
CA PRO A 478 -5.70 -27.96 -6.13
C PRO A 478 -5.22 -26.91 -5.12
N SER A 479 -4.05 -27.09 -4.51
CA SER A 479 -3.49 -26.22 -3.48
C SER A 479 -2.17 -25.58 -3.95
N PHE A 480 -2.19 -24.26 -4.14
CA PHE A 480 -0.98 -23.45 -4.26
C PHE A 480 -0.36 -23.32 -2.85
N PHE A 481 0.74 -24.01 -2.59
CA PHE A 481 1.47 -23.88 -1.33
C PHE A 481 2.37 -22.64 -1.37
N ASN A 482 2.12 -21.68 -0.46
CA ASN A 482 2.82 -20.39 -0.45
C ASN A 482 4.14 -20.41 0.35
N THR A 483 4.41 -21.50 1.08
CA THR A 483 5.59 -21.73 1.92
C THR A 483 6.05 -23.19 1.81
N TYR A 484 7.22 -23.49 2.39
CA TYR A 484 7.59 -24.88 2.61
C TYR A 484 6.65 -25.52 3.62
N GLU A 485 5.97 -26.59 3.21
CA GLU A 485 5.10 -27.37 4.09
C GLU A 485 5.71 -28.73 4.34
N ILE A 486 5.45 -29.25 5.54
CA ILE A 486 5.81 -30.59 5.96
C ILE A 486 4.54 -31.41 6.09
N ILE A 487 4.48 -32.51 5.35
CA ILE A 487 3.47 -33.53 5.59
C ILE A 487 4.07 -34.62 6.47
N HIS A 488 3.45 -34.82 7.63
CA HIS A 488 3.70 -35.98 8.49
C HIS A 488 3.03 -37.20 7.84
N LEU A 489 3.84 -38.14 7.36
CA LEU A 489 3.33 -39.43 6.86
C LEU A 489 3.23 -40.38 8.05
N GLY A 490 2.29 -40.04 8.93
CA GLY A 490 2.11 -40.66 10.24
C GLY A 490 0.69 -40.54 10.76
N LYS A 491 -0.30 -40.61 9.87
CA LYS A 491 -1.69 -41.10 10.03
C LYS A 491 -2.51 -40.78 8.80
#